data_AF-A0AB39Z885-F1
#
_entry.id   AF-A0AB39Z885-F1
#
_cell.length_a   1.000
_cell.length_b   1.000
_cell.length_c   1.000
_cell.angle_alpha   90.00
_cell.angle_beta   90.00
_cell.angle_gamma   90.00
#
_symmetry.space_group_name_H-M   'P 1'
#
loop_
_entity.id
_entity.type
_entity.pdbx_description
1 polymer ?
#
loop_
_entity_poly.entity_id
_entity_poly.type
_entity_poly.pdbx_seq_one_letter_code
_entity_poly.pdbx_strand_id
1 'polypeptide(L)'
;MFNIKKVEHLYYTLYAQSASKVFSNGSVWKTKLCLILEISIISFSKNDFMSINQKIFVLLLLNLTIPFVKANELREANIKIYCNEYVPFGRQTHIVITMEILPVKSTITIWFSTPDYLLAYFEVGNVAKEMPPKFEKTSSITNDLSYFGIKTEIKPDYEKGYYANLTATFWTAGNTELTLLGRIKPIKIFEVIQIVSIEVSLPQHCSPQLTMLACSDPQSPKQVLITRGFLINAQFLEDCDLKVNGIYNWSLRDAVGLTQFASYSTYSPYLNIRPFTLRFFTPYELWRNLYVLRVEGKSNGLQFGARCYLKIVMGQVKALILGGRTKRAQQSDTLWMNGSMSYDFSKRSGDIQFSNYNWICYSFDDNRNRFCHRNISCGVFYSCQFPNA
;
A
#
# COMPACT_ATOMS: atom_id res chain seq x y z
N MET A 1 8.16 -6.73 55.84
CA MET A 1 7.45 -5.50 55.44
C MET A 1 8.47 -4.60 54.74
N PHE A 2 8.58 -4.68 53.42
CA PHE A 2 9.58 -3.94 52.64
C PHE A 2 9.10 -2.49 52.42
N ASN A 3 9.96 -1.53 52.70
CA ASN A 3 9.60 -0.11 52.77
C ASN A 3 9.54 0.52 51.37
N ILE A 4 8.32 0.60 50.81
CA ILE A 4 7.97 1.05 49.45
C ILE A 4 8.51 2.47 49.14
N LYS A 5 8.64 3.35 50.15
CA LYS A 5 9.17 4.70 49.96
C LYS A 5 10.64 4.76 49.53
N LYS A 6 11.42 3.71 49.79
CA LYS A 6 12.84 3.66 49.39
C LYS A 6 13.02 3.31 47.91
N VAL A 7 12.05 2.63 47.30
CA VAL A 7 12.05 2.25 45.88
C VAL A 7 11.58 3.40 45.00
N GLU A 8 10.58 4.16 45.43
CA GLU A 8 10.12 5.37 44.72
C GLU A 8 11.20 6.44 44.63
N HIS A 9 11.96 6.65 45.72
CA HIS A 9 13.04 7.64 45.72
C HIS A 9 14.20 7.22 44.79
N LEU A 10 14.51 5.93 44.68
CA LEU A 10 15.51 5.43 43.72
C LEU A 10 15.04 5.61 42.27
N TYR A 11 13.75 5.39 41.99
CA TYR A 11 13.15 5.57 40.66
C TYR A 11 13.16 7.03 40.19
N TYR A 12 12.79 7.97 41.06
CA TYR A 12 12.82 9.40 40.73
C TYR A 12 14.24 9.97 40.58
N THR A 13 15.19 9.48 41.39
CA THR A 13 16.59 9.94 41.29
C THR A 13 17.26 9.43 40.01
N LEU A 14 16.93 8.21 39.57
CA LEU A 14 17.38 7.67 38.28
C LEU A 14 16.75 8.40 37.08
N TYR A 15 15.50 8.85 37.19
CA TYR A 15 14.81 9.62 36.15
C TYR A 15 15.34 11.06 36.04
N ALA A 16 15.64 11.71 37.16
CA ALA A 16 16.20 13.06 37.18
C ALA A 16 17.65 13.10 36.67
N GLN A 17 18.47 12.08 36.98
CA GLN A 17 19.82 11.96 36.43
C GLN A 17 19.86 11.55 34.95
N SER A 18 18.83 10.88 34.45
CA SER A 18 18.72 10.55 33.02
C SER A 18 18.22 11.72 32.20
N ALA A 19 17.28 12.54 32.70
CA ALA A 19 16.80 13.73 32.01
C ALA A 19 17.88 14.81 31.78
N SER A 20 18.87 14.95 32.68
CA SER A 20 19.97 15.93 32.50
C SER A 20 21.17 15.41 31.69
N LYS A 21 21.27 14.09 31.45
CA LYS A 21 22.36 13.46 30.64
C LYS A 21 21.93 12.97 29.26
N VAL A 22 20.67 13.17 28.88
CA VAL A 22 20.12 12.86 27.53
C VAL A 22 20.87 13.57 26.39
N PHE A 23 21.68 14.59 26.67
CA PHE A 23 22.43 15.33 25.66
C PHE A 23 23.83 14.79 25.31
N SER A 24 24.37 13.71 25.92
CA SER A 24 25.80 13.41 25.71
C SER A 24 26.29 11.98 25.46
N ASN A 25 25.48 10.90 25.42
CA ASN A 25 26.00 9.61 24.92
C ASN A 25 24.92 8.56 24.58
N GLY A 26 24.85 8.14 23.30
CA GLY A 26 23.70 7.47 22.68
C GLY A 26 23.69 5.93 22.60
N SER A 27 24.69 5.20 23.09
CA SER A 27 24.78 3.75 22.85
C SER A 27 24.43 2.86 24.06
N VAL A 28 24.70 3.28 25.30
CA VAL A 28 24.58 2.40 26.49
C VAL A 28 23.17 2.40 27.12
N TRP A 29 22.32 3.38 26.80
CA TRP A 29 20.98 3.54 27.41
C TRP A 29 19.85 2.83 26.65
N LYS A 30 20.04 2.47 25.36
CA LYS A 30 19.02 1.80 24.53
C LYS A 30 18.61 0.43 25.10
N THR A 31 19.53 -0.32 25.69
CA THR A 31 19.28 -1.65 26.25
C THR A 31 18.55 -1.59 27.60
N LYS A 32 18.81 -0.57 28.42
CA LYS A 32 18.20 -0.43 29.76
C LYS A 32 16.73 -0.02 29.71
N LEU A 33 16.33 0.86 28.79
CA LEU A 33 14.92 1.27 28.68
C LEU A 33 14.02 0.14 28.14
N CYS A 34 14.54 -0.67 27.23
CA CYS A 34 13.84 -1.85 26.69
C CYS A 34 13.64 -2.91 27.77
N LEU A 35 14.67 -3.18 28.58
CA LEU A 35 14.60 -4.11 29.72
C LEU A 35 13.57 -3.67 30.78
N ILE A 36 13.47 -2.36 31.05
CA ILE A 36 12.49 -1.83 32.02
C ILE A 36 11.05 -2.01 31.49
N LEU A 37 10.82 -1.84 30.18
CA LEU A 37 9.52 -2.07 29.55
C LEU A 37 9.15 -3.57 29.51
N GLU A 38 10.09 -4.46 29.19
CA GLU A 38 9.85 -5.91 29.20
C GLU A 38 9.56 -6.45 30.61
N ILE A 39 10.29 -6.00 31.63
CA ILE A 39 10.02 -6.35 33.04
C ILE A 39 8.63 -5.83 33.48
N SER A 40 8.22 -4.66 32.98
CA SER A 40 6.90 -4.08 33.27
C SER A 40 5.75 -4.85 32.61
N ILE A 41 5.98 -5.44 31.43
CA ILE A 41 4.99 -6.26 30.71
C ILE A 41 4.88 -7.66 31.34
N ILE A 42 6.00 -8.27 31.75
CA ILE A 42 5.99 -9.59 32.42
C ILE A 42 5.29 -9.51 33.79
N SER A 43 5.41 -8.39 34.50
CA SER A 43 4.67 -8.14 35.75
C SER A 43 3.19 -7.79 35.52
N PHE A 44 2.82 -7.26 34.35
CA PHE A 44 1.43 -6.99 33.92
C PHE A 44 0.59 -8.28 33.74
N SER A 45 1.22 -9.37 33.31
CA SER A 45 0.55 -10.66 33.04
C SER A 45 0.26 -11.51 34.28
N LYS A 46 0.89 -11.21 35.43
CA LYS A 46 0.89 -12.12 36.61
C LYS A 46 0.18 -11.59 37.85
N ASN A 47 -0.26 -10.33 37.89
CA ASN A 47 -0.81 -9.73 39.10
C ASN A 47 -2.23 -9.18 38.90
N ASP A 48 -3.22 -9.86 39.51
CA ASP A 48 -4.61 -9.41 39.66
C ASP A 48 -4.78 -8.21 40.63
N PHE A 49 -3.68 -7.66 41.16
CA PHE A 49 -3.65 -6.63 42.20
C PHE A 49 -3.24 -5.21 41.74
N MET A 50 -3.43 -4.85 40.47
CA MET A 50 -3.24 -3.46 40.01
C MET A 50 -4.53 -2.65 40.09
N SER A 51 -4.46 -1.46 40.68
CA SER A 51 -5.59 -0.51 40.72
C SER A 51 -5.88 0.04 39.32
N ILE A 52 -7.13 0.47 39.09
CA ILE A 52 -7.58 1.03 37.80
C ILE A 52 -6.67 2.18 37.32
N ASN A 53 -6.24 3.04 38.25
CA ASN A 53 -5.35 4.17 37.93
C ASN A 53 -3.96 3.72 37.45
N GLN A 54 -3.42 2.62 37.99
CA GLN A 54 -2.14 2.07 37.53
C GLN A 54 -2.28 1.44 36.13
N LYS A 55 -3.40 0.76 35.85
CA LYS A 55 -3.68 0.22 34.51
C LYS A 55 -3.81 1.35 33.48
N ILE A 56 -4.50 2.44 33.82
CA ILE A 56 -4.62 3.64 32.98
C ILE A 56 -3.26 4.27 32.71
N PHE A 57 -2.40 4.40 33.73
CA PHE A 57 -1.08 4.98 33.59
C PHE A 57 -0.16 4.16 32.66
N VAL A 58 -0.18 2.82 32.78
CA VAL A 58 0.57 1.92 31.89
C VAL A 58 0.07 2.00 30.45
N LEU A 59 -1.26 2.05 30.25
CA LEU A 59 -1.86 2.27 28.92
C LEU A 59 -1.45 3.60 28.29
N LEU A 60 -1.39 4.67 29.08
CA LEU A 60 -0.90 5.98 28.65
C LEU A 60 0.58 5.93 28.23
N LEU A 61 1.43 5.28 29.03
CA LEU A 61 2.85 5.12 28.70
C LEU A 61 3.07 4.28 27.44
N LEU A 62 2.33 3.19 27.28
CA LEU A 62 2.36 2.37 26.05
C LEU A 62 1.93 3.19 24.83
N ASN A 63 0.84 3.95 24.94
CA ASN A 63 0.35 4.80 23.84
C ASN A 63 1.34 5.89 23.45
N LEU A 64 2.16 6.39 24.38
CA LEU A 64 3.19 7.40 24.11
C LEU A 64 4.48 6.78 23.53
N THR A 65 4.85 5.57 23.94
CA THR A 65 6.12 4.94 23.56
C THR A 65 6.05 4.19 22.24
N ILE A 66 4.92 3.53 21.93
CA ILE A 66 4.74 2.76 20.68
C ILE A 66 4.99 3.62 19.43
N PRO A 67 4.45 4.85 19.29
CA PRO A 67 4.73 5.68 18.12
C PRO A 67 6.20 6.02 17.95
N PHE A 68 6.93 6.22 19.06
CA PHE A 68 8.35 6.56 19.03
C PHE A 68 9.21 5.38 18.60
N VAL A 69 8.92 4.17 19.10
CA VAL A 69 9.59 2.94 18.67
C VAL A 69 9.39 2.71 17.17
N LYS A 70 8.16 2.89 16.68
CA LYS A 70 7.85 2.75 15.24
C LYS A 70 8.57 3.79 14.39
N ALA A 71 8.59 5.05 14.81
CA ALA A 71 9.33 6.11 14.11
C ALA A 71 10.85 5.85 14.07
N ASN A 72 11.41 5.26 15.14
CA ASN A 72 12.82 4.88 15.17
C ASN A 72 13.13 3.75 14.20
N GLU A 73 12.26 2.73 14.06
CA GLU A 73 12.48 1.66 13.06
C GLU A 73 12.56 2.21 11.63
N LEU A 74 11.76 3.23 11.27
CA LEU A 74 11.87 3.88 9.97
C LEU A 74 13.25 4.51 9.74
N ARG A 75 13.82 5.13 10.78
CA ARG A 75 15.15 5.76 10.71
C ARG A 75 16.26 4.72 10.71
N GLU A 76 16.15 3.70 11.54
CA GLU A 76 17.11 2.60 11.64
C GLU A 76 17.11 1.72 10.38
N ALA A 77 16.00 1.67 9.62
CA ALA A 77 15.99 1.02 8.32
C ALA A 77 16.96 1.67 7.31
N ASN A 78 17.30 2.95 7.51
CA ASN A 78 18.29 3.70 6.74
C ASN A 78 18.14 3.47 5.22
N ILE A 79 16.95 3.70 4.69
CA ILE A 79 16.60 3.34 3.31
C ILE A 79 17.41 4.21 2.33
N LYS A 80 18.03 3.57 1.34
CA LYS A 80 18.79 4.24 0.27
C LYS A 80 18.35 3.77 -1.12
N ILE A 81 18.42 4.64 -2.12
CA ILE A 81 18.27 4.35 -3.54
C ILE A 81 19.60 4.61 -4.23
N TYR A 82 19.93 3.75 -5.19
CA TYR A 82 21.05 3.92 -6.10
C TYR A 82 20.60 3.71 -7.54
N CYS A 83 21.02 4.59 -8.43
CA CYS A 83 20.80 4.52 -9.87
C CYS A 83 21.97 5.22 -10.58
N ASN A 84 22.14 4.94 -11.87
CA ASN A 84 23.06 5.72 -12.70
C ASN A 84 22.47 7.12 -12.91
N GLU A 85 23.33 8.14 -12.89
CA GLU A 85 22.93 9.53 -13.17
C GLU A 85 22.28 9.64 -14.57
N TYR A 86 22.93 9.08 -15.59
CA TYR A 86 22.41 9.06 -16.96
C TYR A 86 21.59 7.80 -17.19
N VAL A 87 20.28 7.97 -17.42
CA VAL A 87 19.37 6.88 -17.74
C VAL A 87 18.95 6.95 -19.22
N PRO A 88 19.02 5.86 -19.99
CA PRO A 88 18.65 5.87 -21.41
C PRO A 88 17.14 5.94 -21.63
N PHE A 89 16.70 6.87 -22.49
CA PHE A 89 15.31 6.95 -22.93
C PHE A 89 14.84 5.65 -23.58
N GLY A 90 13.66 5.16 -23.18
CA GLY A 90 13.01 3.98 -23.74
C GLY A 90 13.70 2.64 -23.46
N ARG A 91 14.80 2.63 -22.69
CA ARG A 91 15.52 1.41 -22.33
C ARG A 91 15.32 1.06 -20.87
N GLN A 92 15.31 -0.24 -20.58
CA GLN A 92 15.21 -0.75 -19.23
C GLN A 92 16.51 -0.44 -18.47
N THR A 93 16.38 0.10 -17.27
CA THR A 93 17.47 0.52 -16.40
C THR A 93 17.28 -0.09 -15.02
N HIS A 94 18.38 -0.54 -14.40
CA HIS A 94 18.38 -1.05 -13.04
C HIS A 94 18.38 0.07 -12.02
N ILE A 95 17.60 -0.11 -10.96
CA ILE A 95 17.55 0.77 -9.79
C ILE A 95 17.58 -0.13 -8.58
N VAL A 96 18.44 0.17 -7.61
CA VAL A 96 18.56 -0.63 -6.39
C VAL A 96 18.06 0.18 -5.19
N ILE A 97 17.12 -0.40 -4.44
CA ILE A 97 16.73 0.10 -3.12
C ILE A 97 17.45 -0.76 -2.08
N THR A 98 18.10 -0.13 -1.10
CA THR A 98 18.76 -0.81 0.01
C THR A 98 18.16 -0.39 1.35
N MET A 99 18.29 -1.28 2.33
CA MET A 99 18.00 -1.02 3.74
C MET A 99 19.10 -1.62 4.59
N GLU A 100 19.60 -0.88 5.56
CA GLU A 100 20.61 -1.40 6.50
C GLU A 100 19.98 -2.48 7.39
N ILE A 101 18.76 -2.22 7.85
CA ILE A 101 17.97 -3.10 8.71
C ILE A 101 16.57 -3.23 8.12
N LEU A 102 16.09 -4.46 7.91
CA LEU A 102 14.68 -4.67 7.59
C LEU A 102 13.82 -4.43 8.84
N PRO A 103 12.73 -3.63 8.74
CA PRO A 103 11.81 -3.43 9.86
C PRO A 103 11.14 -4.76 10.24
N VAL A 104 10.94 -5.00 11.53
CA VAL A 104 10.30 -6.25 12.01
C VAL A 104 9.07 -6.02 12.88
N LYS A 105 8.96 -4.87 13.57
CA LYS A 105 7.79 -4.56 14.42
C LYS A 105 6.75 -3.74 13.68
N SER A 106 7.19 -2.93 12.71
CA SER A 106 6.36 -1.99 11.97
C SER A 106 6.21 -2.36 10.50
N THR A 107 5.11 -1.89 9.92
CA THR A 107 4.91 -1.86 8.48
C THR A 107 5.38 -0.50 7.96
N ILE A 108 6.31 -0.50 7.01
CA ILE A 108 6.72 0.70 6.27
C ILE A 108 6.09 0.64 4.89
N THR A 109 5.34 1.68 4.53
CA THR A 109 4.90 1.88 3.15
C THR A 109 5.98 2.63 2.39
N ILE A 110 6.48 2.04 1.31
CA ILE A 110 7.44 2.65 0.39
C ILE A 110 6.71 3.13 -0.84
N TRP A 111 6.86 4.40 -1.17
CA TRP A 111 6.44 5.01 -2.42
C TRP A 111 7.67 5.50 -3.16
N PHE A 112 7.95 4.96 -4.34
CA PHE A 112 9.12 5.31 -5.14
C PHE A 112 8.69 5.73 -6.54
N SER A 113 8.96 6.99 -6.89
CA SER A 113 8.47 7.58 -8.13
C SER A 113 9.37 8.67 -8.70
N THR A 114 9.23 8.93 -10.00
CA THR A 114 9.51 10.25 -10.60
C THR A 114 8.22 11.09 -10.55
N PRO A 115 8.22 12.38 -10.95
CA PRO A 115 7.00 13.16 -11.11
C PRO A 115 5.93 12.49 -11.99
N ASP A 116 6.32 11.76 -13.05
CA ASP A 116 5.37 11.10 -13.96
C ASP A 116 5.27 9.56 -13.79
N TYR A 117 6.15 8.93 -13.01
CA TYR A 117 6.23 7.46 -12.95
C TYR A 117 6.23 6.92 -11.54
N LEU A 118 5.27 6.04 -11.22
CA LEU A 118 5.37 5.14 -10.09
C LEU A 118 6.27 3.96 -10.46
N LEU A 119 7.42 3.86 -9.79
CA LEU A 119 8.42 2.83 -10.04
C LEU A 119 8.28 1.66 -9.05
N ALA A 120 7.95 1.97 -7.79
CA ALA A 120 7.57 0.97 -6.82
C ALA A 120 6.59 1.54 -5.80
N TYR A 121 5.68 0.70 -5.32
CA TYR A 121 4.73 1.04 -4.27
C TYR A 121 4.44 -0.23 -3.48
N PHE A 122 4.92 -0.37 -2.27
CA PHE A 122 4.82 -1.62 -1.53
C PHE A 122 4.92 -1.42 -0.02
N GLU A 123 4.59 -2.45 0.73
CA GLU A 123 4.80 -2.49 2.18
C GLU A 123 5.90 -3.48 2.53
N VAL A 124 6.73 -3.13 3.51
CA VAL A 124 7.81 -3.98 4.04
C VAL A 124 7.76 -4.05 5.56
N GLY A 125 8.25 -5.16 6.11
CA GLY A 125 8.36 -5.42 7.54
C GLY A 125 7.24 -6.30 8.06
N ASN A 126 6.52 -5.84 9.08
CA ASN A 126 5.39 -6.58 9.65
C ASN A 126 4.15 -6.48 8.75
N VAL A 127 4.18 -7.15 7.60
CA VAL A 127 3.11 -7.14 6.60
C VAL A 127 2.28 -8.41 6.66
N ALA A 128 0.97 -8.30 6.38
CA ALA A 128 0.10 -9.47 6.29
C ALA A 128 0.42 -10.36 5.08
N LYS A 129 0.93 -9.75 3.99
CA LYS A 129 1.32 -10.44 2.77
C LYS A 129 2.54 -9.75 2.16
N GLU A 130 3.57 -10.52 1.84
CA GLU A 130 4.77 -10.02 1.17
C GLU A 130 4.45 -9.46 -0.22
N MET A 131 4.94 -8.24 -0.47
CA MET A 131 4.79 -7.53 -1.73
C MET A 131 6.12 -7.48 -2.48
N PRO A 132 6.13 -7.55 -3.82
CA PRO A 132 7.34 -7.27 -4.58
C PRO A 132 7.69 -5.77 -4.50
N PRO A 133 8.98 -5.40 -4.61
CA PRO A 133 10.13 -6.30 -4.81
C PRO A 133 10.53 -7.04 -3.53
N LYS A 134 11.16 -8.21 -3.69
CA LYS A 134 11.72 -8.95 -2.56
C LYS A 134 13.07 -8.38 -2.17
N PHE A 135 13.30 -8.25 -0.88
CA PHE A 135 14.58 -7.82 -0.33
C PHE A 135 15.46 -9.04 -0.04
N GLU A 136 16.67 -9.03 -0.57
CA GLU A 136 17.67 -10.06 -0.37
C GLU A 136 18.74 -9.55 0.58
N LYS A 137 19.23 -10.42 1.47
CA LYS A 137 20.30 -10.08 2.40
C LYS A 137 21.64 -10.08 1.67
N THR A 138 22.45 -9.06 1.90
CA THR A 138 23.78 -8.92 1.31
C THR A 138 24.84 -8.58 2.35
N SER A 139 26.08 -8.98 2.04
CA SER A 139 27.27 -8.60 2.79
C SER A 139 28.06 -7.45 2.14
N SER A 140 27.75 -7.06 0.91
CA SER A 140 28.38 -5.93 0.22
C SER A 140 27.45 -5.33 -0.83
N ILE A 141 26.81 -4.22 -0.47
CA ILE A 141 26.02 -3.39 -1.38
C ILE A 141 26.87 -2.91 -2.56
N THR A 142 28.14 -2.56 -2.33
CA THR A 142 29.01 -2.14 -3.44
C THR A 142 29.13 -3.21 -4.53
N ASN A 143 29.25 -4.49 -4.15
CA ASN A 143 29.30 -5.59 -5.13
C ASN A 143 27.98 -5.75 -5.87
N ASP A 144 26.84 -5.63 -5.17
CA ASP A 144 25.52 -5.73 -5.80
C ASP A 144 25.29 -4.58 -6.78
N LEU A 145 25.65 -3.34 -6.40
CA LEU A 145 25.57 -2.18 -7.31
C LEU A 145 26.44 -2.38 -8.56
N SER A 146 27.67 -2.86 -8.38
CA SER A 146 28.56 -3.19 -9.50
C SER A 146 28.00 -4.29 -10.38
N TYR A 147 27.37 -5.32 -9.80
CA TYR A 147 26.74 -6.41 -10.55
C TYR A 147 25.60 -5.91 -11.44
N PHE A 148 24.79 -4.96 -10.96
CA PHE A 148 23.74 -4.32 -11.75
C PHE A 148 24.23 -3.17 -12.66
N GLY A 149 25.55 -2.94 -12.73
CA GLY A 149 26.15 -1.89 -13.56
C GLY A 149 25.79 -0.46 -13.10
N ILE A 150 25.49 -0.29 -11.81
CA ILE A 150 25.24 1.01 -11.20
C ILE A 150 26.57 1.58 -10.74
N LYS A 151 26.97 2.72 -11.33
CA LYS A 151 28.19 3.44 -10.99
C LYS A 151 27.83 4.59 -10.06
N THR A 152 28.28 4.52 -8.82
CA THR A 152 28.12 5.60 -7.84
C THR A 152 29.47 6.24 -7.58
N GLU A 153 29.54 7.57 -7.60
CA GLU A 153 30.76 8.29 -7.18
C GLU A 153 30.92 8.22 -5.66
N ILE A 154 29.80 8.13 -4.96
CA ILE A 154 29.73 8.07 -3.50
C ILE A 154 29.64 6.60 -3.08
N LYS A 155 30.43 6.23 -2.07
CA LYS A 155 30.35 4.91 -1.45
C LYS A 155 29.00 4.73 -0.74
N PRO A 156 28.42 3.53 -0.73
CA PRO A 156 27.21 3.26 0.05
C PRO A 156 27.40 3.64 1.53
N ASP A 157 26.34 4.17 2.15
CA ASP A 157 26.36 4.56 3.57
C ASP A 157 26.59 3.37 4.51
N TYR A 158 26.32 2.15 4.02
CA TYR A 158 26.54 0.88 4.69
C TYR A 158 26.79 -0.20 3.64
N GLU A 159 27.61 -1.20 3.98
CA GLU A 159 27.93 -2.32 3.07
C GLU A 159 27.04 -3.55 3.30
N LYS A 160 26.57 -3.76 4.53
CA LYS A 160 25.80 -4.95 4.89
C LYS A 160 24.35 -4.54 5.14
N GLY A 161 23.42 -5.40 4.75
CA GLY A 161 22.00 -5.14 4.94
C GLY A 161 21.17 -5.94 3.95
N TYR A 162 20.24 -5.25 3.31
CA TYR A 162 19.33 -5.81 2.34
C TYR A 162 19.23 -4.93 1.11
N TYR A 163 19.01 -5.55 -0.04
CA TYR A 163 18.82 -4.85 -1.30
C TYR A 163 17.67 -5.45 -2.09
N ALA A 164 17.07 -4.64 -2.96
CA ALA A 164 16.05 -5.04 -3.91
C ALA A 164 16.34 -4.38 -5.25
N ASN A 165 16.46 -5.20 -6.30
CA ASN A 165 16.63 -4.72 -7.67
C ASN A 165 15.26 -4.44 -8.31
N LEU A 166 15.13 -3.25 -8.87
CA LEU A 166 14.00 -2.80 -9.66
C LEU A 166 14.46 -2.53 -11.09
N THR A 167 13.53 -2.66 -12.02
CA THR A 167 13.77 -2.25 -13.40
C THR A 167 12.74 -1.23 -13.84
N ALA A 168 13.20 -0.16 -14.48
CA ALA A 168 12.37 0.93 -14.94
C ALA A 168 12.70 1.30 -16.37
N THR A 169 11.70 1.82 -17.09
CA THR A 169 11.87 2.43 -18.42
C THR A 169 11.35 3.86 -18.35
N PHE A 170 12.18 4.81 -18.78
CA PHE A 170 11.91 6.24 -18.76
C PHE A 170 11.50 6.72 -20.15
N TRP A 171 10.36 7.42 -20.25
CA TRP A 171 9.76 7.87 -21.51
C TRP A 171 9.54 9.40 -21.58
N THR A 172 10.00 10.14 -20.56
CA THR A 172 9.81 11.58 -20.40
C THR A 172 11.18 12.14 -20.04
N ALA A 173 11.71 13.00 -20.91
CA ALA A 173 13.03 13.60 -20.74
C ALA A 173 13.08 14.55 -19.53
N GLY A 174 11.96 15.23 -19.25
CA GLY A 174 11.84 16.21 -18.17
C GLY A 174 11.86 15.63 -16.75
N ASN A 175 11.91 14.30 -16.58
CA ASN A 175 12.08 13.70 -15.26
C ASN A 175 13.55 13.78 -14.84
N THR A 176 13.84 14.68 -13.90
CA THR A 176 15.21 14.93 -13.42
C THR A 176 15.51 14.34 -12.05
N GLU A 177 14.52 13.73 -11.40
CA GLU A 177 14.67 13.20 -10.04
C GLU A 177 13.88 11.92 -9.79
N LEU A 178 14.43 11.12 -8.87
CA LEU A 178 13.86 9.91 -8.30
C LEU A 178 13.61 10.17 -6.81
N THR A 179 12.35 10.03 -6.39
CA THR A 179 11.93 10.30 -5.01
C THR A 179 11.42 9.02 -4.35
N LEU A 180 12.07 8.60 -3.28
CA LEU A 180 11.58 7.56 -2.38
C LEU A 180 11.06 8.18 -1.10
N LEU A 181 9.82 7.84 -0.77
CA LEU A 181 9.14 8.19 0.46
C LEU A 181 8.89 6.91 1.25
N GLY A 182 9.53 6.78 2.41
CA GLY A 182 9.20 5.76 3.41
C GLY A 182 8.27 6.35 4.46
N ARG A 183 7.11 5.71 4.70
CA ARG A 183 6.08 6.22 5.61
C ARG A 183 5.66 5.15 6.62
N ILE A 184 5.50 5.56 7.88
CA ILE A 184 4.79 4.77 8.91
C ILE A 184 3.70 5.65 9.54
N LYS A 185 2.51 5.07 9.76
CA LYS A 185 1.38 5.74 10.41
C LYS A 185 0.92 5.02 11.69
N PRO A 186 1.60 5.23 12.83
CA PRO A 186 1.11 4.75 14.12
C PRO A 186 -0.05 5.60 14.67
N ILE A 187 0.15 6.91 14.81
CA ILE A 187 -0.83 7.90 15.33
C ILE A 187 -0.62 9.22 14.57
N LYS A 188 0.63 9.70 14.54
CA LYS A 188 1.12 10.73 13.60
C LYS A 188 1.83 10.06 12.43
N ILE A 189 1.85 10.73 11.28
CA ILE A 189 2.58 10.27 10.10
C ILE A 189 4.06 10.61 10.29
N PHE A 190 4.92 9.61 10.18
CA PHE A 190 6.37 9.77 10.13
C PHE A 190 6.88 9.39 8.75
N GLU A 191 7.76 10.22 8.21
CA GLU A 191 8.25 10.12 6.84
C GLU A 191 9.76 10.28 6.78
N VAL A 192 10.37 9.54 5.88
CA VAL A 192 11.75 9.74 5.43
C VAL A 192 11.69 9.86 3.92
N ILE A 193 12.36 10.89 3.39
CA ILE A 193 12.42 11.20 1.97
C ILE A 193 13.87 11.09 1.54
N GLN A 194 14.09 10.41 0.41
CA GLN A 194 15.35 10.41 -0.30
C GLN A 194 15.09 10.83 -1.75
N ILE A 195 15.96 11.70 -2.25
CA ILE A 195 15.92 12.21 -3.62
C ILE A 195 17.27 11.91 -4.27
N VAL A 196 17.25 11.41 -5.50
CA VAL A 196 18.43 11.18 -6.34
C VAL A 196 18.19 11.84 -7.69
N SER A 197 19.12 12.68 -8.13
CA SER A 197 19.07 13.32 -9.44
C SER A 197 19.36 12.32 -10.56
N ILE A 198 18.66 12.45 -11.67
CA ILE A 198 18.87 11.68 -12.90
C ILE A 198 18.77 12.59 -14.12
N GLU A 199 19.41 12.18 -15.22
CA GLU A 199 19.27 12.79 -16.54
C GLU A 199 18.84 11.73 -17.55
N VAL A 200 17.68 11.93 -18.17
CA VAL A 200 17.16 11.01 -19.20
C VAL A 200 17.82 11.34 -20.53
N SER A 201 18.82 10.54 -20.89
CA SER A 201 19.57 10.67 -22.15
C SER A 201 18.72 10.31 -23.37
N LEU A 202 18.50 11.31 -24.24
CA LEU A 202 17.76 11.16 -25.49
C LEU A 202 18.69 10.68 -26.62
N PRO A 203 18.26 9.73 -27.48
CA PRO A 203 18.97 9.47 -28.74
C PRO A 203 18.95 10.72 -29.63
N GLN A 204 20.09 11.05 -30.27
CA GLN A 204 20.29 12.29 -31.02
C GLN A 204 19.20 12.57 -32.08
N HIS A 205 18.99 13.88 -32.33
CA HIS A 205 18.12 14.54 -33.32
C HIS A 205 16.62 14.72 -32.98
N CYS A 206 15.88 13.72 -32.50
CA CYS A 206 14.52 13.91 -31.96
C CYS A 206 14.03 12.62 -31.31
N SER A 207 13.34 12.71 -30.17
CA SER A 207 12.75 11.55 -29.48
C SER A 207 11.25 11.74 -29.30
N PRO A 208 10.40 10.82 -29.80
CA PRO A 208 8.95 10.95 -29.67
C PRO A 208 8.50 10.75 -28.22
N GLN A 209 8.33 11.86 -27.51
CA GLN A 209 7.81 11.86 -26.15
C GLN A 209 6.29 11.84 -26.18
N LEU A 210 5.70 10.71 -25.78
CA LEU A 210 4.26 10.52 -25.71
C LEU A 210 3.79 10.75 -24.26
N THR A 211 2.66 11.44 -24.09
CA THR A 211 2.08 11.71 -22.77
C THR A 211 0.57 11.48 -22.75
N MET A 212 0.03 11.33 -21.54
CA MET A 212 -1.41 11.32 -21.26
C MET A 212 -1.70 12.34 -20.16
N LEU A 213 -1.73 13.62 -20.51
CA LEU A 213 -1.75 14.77 -19.59
C LEU A 213 -2.77 14.66 -18.45
N ALA A 214 -3.93 14.05 -18.70
CA ALA A 214 -5.00 13.95 -17.71
C ALA A 214 -4.74 12.91 -16.59
N CYS A 215 -3.67 12.12 -16.66
CA CYS A 215 -3.42 11.03 -15.73
C CYS A 215 -1.96 10.53 -15.66
N SER A 216 -0.99 11.31 -16.14
CA SER A 216 0.43 10.93 -16.03
C SER A 216 0.94 10.95 -14.59
N ASP A 217 0.39 11.80 -13.72
CA ASP A 217 0.80 11.91 -12.33
C ASP A 217 0.31 10.70 -11.49
N PRO A 218 1.23 9.89 -10.91
CA PRO A 218 0.87 8.77 -10.05
C PRO A 218 0.29 9.18 -8.69
N GLN A 219 0.58 10.40 -8.20
CA GLN A 219 0.03 10.92 -6.95
C GLN A 219 -1.41 11.43 -7.11
N SER A 220 -1.79 11.80 -8.33
CA SER A 220 -3.14 12.24 -8.70
C SER A 220 -3.76 11.35 -9.78
N PRO A 221 -3.99 10.05 -9.49
CA PRO A 221 -4.53 9.12 -10.48
C PRO A 221 -5.94 9.51 -10.90
N LYS A 222 -6.24 9.38 -12.19
CA LYS A 222 -7.56 9.70 -12.73
C LYS A 222 -8.62 8.75 -12.20
N GLN A 223 -9.66 9.30 -11.59
CA GLN A 223 -10.78 8.51 -11.10
C GLN A 223 -11.64 8.03 -12.27
N VAL A 224 -11.96 6.73 -12.28
CA VAL A 224 -12.79 6.11 -13.31
C VAL A 224 -13.92 5.31 -12.64
N LEU A 225 -15.16 5.72 -12.89
CA LEU A 225 -16.34 4.97 -12.47
C LEU A 225 -16.47 3.70 -13.30
N ILE A 226 -16.52 2.55 -12.64
CA ILE A 226 -16.53 1.26 -13.34
C ILE A 226 -17.77 1.02 -14.20
N THR A 227 -18.87 1.71 -13.89
CA THR A 227 -20.15 1.66 -14.62
C THR A 227 -20.14 2.49 -15.89
N ARG A 228 -19.13 3.34 -16.09
CA ARG A 228 -18.99 4.21 -17.27
C ARG A 228 -17.79 3.74 -18.08
N GLY A 229 -17.93 3.77 -19.40
CA GLY A 229 -16.78 3.62 -20.28
C GLY A 229 -15.88 4.84 -20.14
N PHE A 230 -14.61 4.70 -20.48
CA PHE A 230 -13.71 5.84 -20.53
C PHE A 230 -12.88 5.80 -21.81
N LEU A 231 -12.76 6.97 -22.45
CA LEU A 231 -11.87 7.20 -23.57
C LEU A 231 -10.59 7.82 -23.04
N ILE A 232 -9.46 7.32 -23.51
CA ILE A 232 -8.17 7.95 -23.29
C ILE A 232 -7.51 8.30 -24.61
N ASN A 233 -6.75 9.38 -24.60
CA ASN A 233 -5.97 9.88 -25.72
C ASN A 233 -4.53 10.07 -25.25
N ALA A 234 -3.57 9.61 -26.06
CA ALA A 234 -2.17 9.90 -25.90
C ALA A 234 -1.72 10.96 -26.91
N GLN A 235 -0.82 11.85 -26.53
CA GLN A 235 -0.40 12.97 -27.35
C GLN A 235 1.12 13.06 -27.36
N PHE A 236 1.71 13.36 -28.52
CA PHE A 236 3.14 13.64 -28.59
C PHE A 236 3.38 15.08 -28.11
N LEU A 237 4.39 15.26 -27.27
CA LEU A 237 4.80 16.57 -26.76
C LEU A 237 5.55 17.38 -27.83
N GLU A 238 6.34 16.70 -28.65
CA GLU A 238 7.12 17.28 -29.74
C GLU A 238 6.79 16.57 -31.05
N ASP A 239 6.61 17.35 -32.12
CA ASP A 239 6.43 16.82 -33.46
C ASP A 239 7.81 16.54 -34.07
N CYS A 240 8.23 15.28 -34.00
CA CYS A 240 9.47 14.81 -34.60
C CYS A 240 9.34 14.55 -36.13
N ASP A 241 8.42 15.22 -36.83
CA ASP A 241 8.03 14.95 -38.24
C ASP A 241 7.71 13.46 -38.47
N LEU A 242 7.19 12.81 -37.43
CA LEU A 242 6.88 11.40 -37.48
C LEU A 242 5.53 11.23 -38.16
N LYS A 243 5.52 10.69 -39.37
CA LYS A 243 4.32 10.05 -39.90
C LYS A 243 4.03 8.83 -39.04
N VAL A 244 3.23 8.99 -37.99
CA VAL A 244 2.92 7.91 -37.05
C VAL A 244 1.96 6.92 -37.70
N ASN A 245 2.51 6.06 -38.55
CA ASN A 245 1.88 4.85 -39.05
C ASN A 245 2.24 3.66 -38.13
N GLY A 246 2.10 3.87 -36.82
CA GLY A 246 2.51 2.93 -35.79
C GLY A 246 1.33 2.21 -35.15
N ILE A 247 1.56 0.97 -34.71
CA ILE A 247 0.62 0.27 -33.81
C ILE A 247 0.89 0.74 -32.39
N TYR A 248 -0.16 1.20 -31.71
CA TYR A 248 -0.15 1.54 -30.30
C TYR A 248 -0.56 0.30 -29.51
N ASN A 249 0.37 -0.25 -28.73
CA ASN A 249 0.14 -1.40 -27.87
C ASN A 249 -0.16 -0.92 -26.46
N TRP A 250 -1.40 -1.12 -26.04
CA TRP A 250 -1.88 -0.76 -24.72
C TRP A 250 -1.82 -1.98 -23.81
N SER A 251 -1.37 -1.78 -22.57
CA SER A 251 -1.47 -2.78 -21.52
C SER A 251 -2.02 -2.17 -20.25
N LEU A 252 -3.02 -2.82 -19.67
CA LEU A 252 -3.55 -2.50 -18.36
C LEU A 252 -2.89 -3.43 -17.34
N ARG A 253 -2.30 -2.85 -16.31
CA ARG A 253 -1.47 -3.56 -15.33
C ARG A 253 -1.80 -3.12 -13.90
N ASP A 254 -1.26 -3.85 -12.92
CA ASP A 254 -1.25 -3.39 -11.52
C ASP A 254 -0.49 -2.06 -11.36
N ALA A 255 -0.60 -1.44 -10.18
CA ALA A 255 -0.11 -0.09 -9.92
C ALA A 255 1.37 0.14 -10.33
N VAL A 256 2.20 -0.89 -10.27
CA VAL A 256 3.65 -0.83 -10.54
C VAL A 256 4.07 -1.57 -11.82
N GLY A 257 3.11 -2.13 -12.57
CA GLY A 257 3.34 -2.72 -13.89
C GLY A 257 3.81 -4.19 -13.90
N LEU A 258 3.77 -4.90 -12.78
CA LEU A 258 4.26 -6.28 -12.66
C LEU A 258 3.28 -7.30 -13.25
N THR A 259 2.00 -7.18 -12.92
CA THR A 259 0.93 -8.07 -13.40
C THR A 259 0.16 -7.39 -14.52
N GLN A 260 0.06 -8.04 -15.68
CA GLN A 260 -0.80 -7.58 -16.77
C GLN A 260 -2.20 -8.16 -16.64
N PHE A 261 -3.20 -7.30 -16.64
CA PHE A 261 -4.62 -7.65 -16.58
C PHE A 261 -5.27 -7.74 -17.96
N ALA A 262 -4.90 -6.83 -18.88
CA ALA A 262 -5.45 -6.79 -20.23
C ALA A 262 -4.47 -6.13 -21.21
N SER A 263 -4.68 -6.35 -22.50
CA SER A 263 -3.92 -5.77 -23.60
C SER A 263 -4.83 -5.41 -24.76
N TYR A 264 -4.50 -4.32 -25.45
CA TYR A 264 -5.22 -3.83 -26.62
C TYR A 264 -4.23 -3.32 -27.66
N SER A 265 -4.63 -3.29 -28.93
CA SER A 265 -3.83 -2.68 -30.00
C SER A 265 -4.72 -1.76 -30.83
N THR A 266 -4.23 -0.57 -31.14
CA THR A 266 -4.94 0.43 -31.94
C THR A 266 -4.02 1.06 -32.98
N TYR A 267 -4.58 1.51 -34.10
CA TYR A 267 -3.86 2.29 -35.13
C TYR A 267 -3.90 3.80 -34.86
N SER A 268 -4.53 4.21 -33.77
CA SER A 268 -4.68 5.60 -33.36
C SER A 268 -4.29 5.74 -31.89
N PRO A 269 -3.90 6.93 -31.42
CA PRO A 269 -3.52 7.16 -30.03
C PRO A 269 -4.71 7.15 -29.05
N TYR A 270 -5.88 6.70 -29.49
CA TYR A 270 -7.09 6.59 -28.69
C TYR A 270 -7.36 5.15 -28.26
N LEU A 271 -7.76 4.96 -27.00
CA LEU A 271 -8.30 3.70 -26.50
C LEU A 271 -9.62 3.95 -25.78
N ASN A 272 -10.66 3.24 -26.19
CA ASN A 272 -11.96 3.25 -25.52
C ASN A 272 -12.14 1.98 -24.68
N ILE A 273 -12.19 2.14 -23.37
CA ILE A 273 -12.44 1.03 -22.45
C ILE A 273 -13.92 1.00 -22.07
N ARG A 274 -14.56 -0.14 -22.33
CA ARG A 274 -16.00 -0.35 -22.07
C ARG A 274 -16.33 -0.41 -20.58
N PRO A 275 -17.57 -0.09 -20.17
CA PRO A 275 -18.05 -0.32 -18.80
C PRO A 275 -17.81 -1.74 -18.29
N PHE A 276 -17.58 -1.85 -16.98
CA PHE A 276 -17.43 -3.10 -16.23
C PHE A 276 -16.23 -3.98 -16.63
N THR A 277 -15.28 -3.46 -17.41
CA THR A 277 -14.10 -4.23 -17.84
C THR A 277 -12.97 -4.20 -16.81
N LEU A 278 -12.89 -3.15 -15.99
CA LEU A 278 -11.79 -2.89 -15.05
C LEU A 278 -11.96 -3.57 -13.69
N ARG A 279 -12.49 -4.79 -13.66
CA ARG A 279 -12.83 -5.52 -12.44
C ARG A 279 -11.74 -6.52 -12.09
N PHE A 280 -10.55 -6.03 -11.78
CA PHE A 280 -9.41 -6.91 -11.49
C PHE A 280 -9.18 -7.04 -9.99
N PHE A 281 -9.03 -8.27 -9.56
CA PHE A 281 -8.66 -8.58 -8.19
C PHE A 281 -7.15 -8.37 -8.00
N THR A 282 -6.78 -7.75 -6.89
CA THR A 282 -5.42 -7.76 -6.37
C THR A 282 -5.45 -8.31 -4.95
N PRO A 283 -4.52 -9.18 -4.56
CA PRO A 283 -4.43 -9.64 -3.18
C PRO A 283 -3.80 -8.59 -2.25
N TYR A 284 -3.33 -7.46 -2.79
CA TYR A 284 -2.64 -6.41 -2.04
C TYR A 284 -3.55 -5.23 -1.80
N GLU A 285 -3.87 -4.96 -0.54
CA GLU A 285 -4.77 -3.86 -0.15
C GLU A 285 -4.26 -2.51 -0.63
N LEU A 286 -2.95 -2.30 -0.53
CA LEU A 286 -2.27 -1.08 -0.96
C LEU A 286 -2.55 -0.72 -2.44
N TRP A 287 -2.66 -1.74 -3.31
CA TRP A 287 -2.91 -1.57 -4.74
C TRP A 287 -4.39 -1.65 -5.10
N ARG A 288 -5.29 -1.76 -4.11
CA ARG A 288 -6.71 -1.94 -4.38
C ARG A 288 -7.22 -0.81 -5.27
N ASN A 289 -7.80 -1.22 -6.39
CA ASN A 289 -8.38 -0.35 -7.41
C ASN A 289 -7.40 0.67 -8.03
N LEU A 290 -6.08 0.49 -7.90
CA LEU A 290 -5.08 1.35 -8.52
C LEU A 290 -4.40 0.58 -9.66
N TYR A 291 -4.55 1.09 -10.88
CA TYR A 291 -4.02 0.47 -12.09
C TYR A 291 -3.16 1.46 -12.88
N VAL A 292 -2.27 0.92 -13.71
CA VAL A 292 -1.56 1.70 -14.72
C VAL A 292 -1.95 1.21 -16.11
N LEU A 293 -2.38 2.15 -16.96
CA LEU A 293 -2.54 1.93 -18.38
C LEU A 293 -1.28 2.44 -19.08
N ARG A 294 -0.53 1.53 -19.69
CA ARG A 294 0.68 1.83 -20.46
C ARG A 294 0.36 1.73 -21.94
N VAL A 295 0.85 2.68 -22.72
CA VAL A 295 0.87 2.56 -24.18
C VAL A 295 2.32 2.61 -24.64
N GLU A 296 2.66 1.76 -25.60
CA GLU A 296 3.97 1.74 -26.23
C GLU A 296 3.83 1.51 -27.72
N GLY A 297 4.82 1.96 -28.47
CA GLY A 297 4.90 1.69 -29.88
C GLY A 297 6.26 2.02 -30.46
N LYS A 298 6.34 1.83 -31.76
CA LYS A 298 7.54 2.11 -32.54
C LYS A 298 7.12 2.78 -33.85
N SER A 299 7.78 3.88 -34.19
CA SER A 299 7.59 4.59 -35.46
C SER A 299 8.97 4.97 -36.01
N ASN A 300 9.22 4.68 -37.29
CA ASN A 300 10.49 4.98 -37.97
C ASN A 300 11.75 4.55 -37.19
N GLY A 301 11.70 3.40 -36.50
CA GLY A 301 12.82 2.92 -35.68
C GLY A 301 12.84 3.44 -34.24
N LEU A 302 12.16 4.55 -33.95
CA LEU A 302 12.11 5.20 -32.64
C LEU A 302 10.98 4.62 -31.78
N GLN A 303 11.29 4.34 -30.53
CA GLN A 303 10.33 3.86 -29.54
C GLN A 303 9.69 5.04 -28.82
N PHE A 304 8.43 4.87 -28.45
CA PHE A 304 7.71 5.81 -27.60
C PHE A 304 6.87 5.04 -26.58
N GLY A 305 6.55 5.70 -25.47
CA GLY A 305 5.67 5.16 -24.46
C GLY A 305 5.08 6.22 -23.56
N ALA A 306 3.95 5.92 -22.94
CA ALA A 306 3.32 6.76 -21.93
C ALA A 306 2.61 5.90 -20.89
N ARG A 307 2.35 6.49 -19.72
CA ARG A 307 1.61 5.86 -18.62
C ARG A 307 0.44 6.74 -18.22
N CYS A 308 -0.62 6.11 -17.74
CA CYS A 308 -1.78 6.75 -17.16
C CYS A 308 -2.22 5.98 -15.91
N TYR A 309 -2.24 6.65 -14.76
CA TYR A 309 -2.67 6.05 -13.51
C TYR A 309 -4.17 6.22 -13.32
N LEU A 310 -4.83 5.11 -12.99
CA LEU A 310 -6.28 5.01 -12.89
C LEU A 310 -6.64 4.57 -11.48
N LYS A 311 -7.50 5.34 -10.82
CA LYS A 311 -8.15 4.93 -9.57
C LYS A 311 -9.58 4.52 -9.87
N ILE A 312 -9.84 3.22 -9.80
CA ILE A 312 -11.18 2.70 -10.09
C ILE A 312 -12.11 2.98 -8.91
N VAL A 313 -13.22 3.62 -9.23
CA VAL A 313 -14.31 3.87 -8.29
C VAL A 313 -15.34 2.77 -8.52
N MET A 314 -15.34 1.81 -7.59
CA MET A 314 -16.33 0.74 -7.53
C MET A 314 -17.72 1.33 -7.27
N GLY A 315 -18.74 0.71 -7.83
CA GLY A 315 -20.13 1.05 -7.51
C GLY A 315 -20.47 0.73 -6.06
N GLN A 316 -21.50 1.38 -5.54
CA GLN A 316 -22.04 1.04 -4.23
C GLN A 316 -22.60 -0.39 -4.22
N VAL A 317 -22.77 -0.95 -3.03
CA VAL A 317 -23.51 -2.19 -2.82
C VAL A 317 -24.85 -1.83 -2.17
N LYS A 318 -25.94 -2.37 -2.70
CA LYS A 318 -27.28 -2.21 -2.14
C LYS A 318 -27.80 -3.56 -1.65
N ALA A 319 -27.88 -3.70 -0.33
CA ALA A 319 -28.54 -4.84 0.30
C ALA A 319 -30.06 -4.65 0.29
N LEU A 320 -30.77 -5.59 -0.32
CA LEU A 320 -32.23 -5.63 -0.36
C LEU A 320 -32.73 -6.95 0.20
N ILE A 321 -33.59 -6.87 1.23
CA ILE A 321 -34.27 -8.03 1.81
C ILE A 321 -35.70 -8.04 1.27
N LEU A 322 -36.03 -9.06 0.49
CA LEU A 322 -37.38 -9.22 -0.03
C LEU A 322 -38.37 -9.46 1.12
N GLY A 323 -39.49 -8.73 1.06
CA GLY A 323 -40.47 -8.70 2.16
C GLY A 323 -40.04 -7.88 3.37
N GLY A 324 -39.04 -6.98 3.24
CA GLY A 324 -38.72 -5.96 4.22
C GLY A 324 -37.64 -6.33 5.24
N ARG A 325 -37.09 -5.30 5.92
CA ARG A 325 -36.07 -5.43 6.97
C ARG A 325 -36.65 -5.80 8.34
N THR A 326 -37.94 -5.57 8.54
CA THR A 326 -38.66 -5.86 9.78
C THR A 326 -39.80 -6.80 9.46
N LYS A 327 -39.95 -7.87 10.25
CA LYS A 327 -41.03 -8.84 10.13
C LYS A 327 -41.60 -9.09 11.52
N ARG A 328 -42.92 -9.28 11.59
CA ARG A 328 -43.60 -9.83 12.77
C ARG A 328 -43.80 -11.31 12.49
N ALA A 329 -43.33 -12.16 13.39
CA ALA A 329 -43.51 -13.60 13.34
C ALA A 329 -44.14 -14.07 14.64
N GLN A 330 -45.05 -15.03 14.55
CA GLN A 330 -45.59 -15.75 15.69
C GLN A 330 -44.72 -16.96 15.99
N GLN A 331 -44.98 -17.58 17.13
CA GLN A 331 -44.44 -18.90 17.45
C GLN A 331 -44.86 -19.88 16.35
N SER A 332 -43.97 -20.80 15.97
CA SER A 332 -44.15 -21.75 14.85
C SER A 332 -44.03 -21.20 13.42
N ASP A 333 -43.92 -19.87 13.25
CA ASP A 333 -43.72 -19.30 11.91
C ASP A 333 -42.32 -19.62 11.37
N THR A 334 -42.22 -19.72 10.04
CA THR A 334 -40.92 -19.76 9.36
C THR A 334 -40.61 -18.39 8.77
N LEU A 335 -39.53 -17.77 9.25
CA LEU A 335 -39.03 -16.52 8.69
C LEU A 335 -38.14 -16.79 7.48
N TRP A 336 -38.56 -16.25 6.33
CA TRP A 336 -37.79 -16.27 5.09
C TRP A 336 -37.12 -14.92 4.85
N MET A 337 -35.80 -14.94 4.70
CA MET A 337 -35.00 -13.81 4.25
C MET A 337 -34.42 -14.13 2.88
N ASN A 338 -34.65 -13.23 1.93
CA ASN A 338 -34.21 -13.42 0.55
C ASN A 338 -33.47 -12.17 0.08
N GLY A 339 -32.18 -12.36 -0.21
CA GLY A 339 -31.26 -11.31 -0.61
C GLY A 339 -31.06 -11.21 -2.12
N SER A 340 -31.73 -12.04 -2.93
CA SER A 340 -31.50 -12.19 -4.37
C SER A 340 -31.62 -10.90 -5.19
N MET A 341 -32.38 -9.91 -4.69
CA MET A 341 -32.55 -8.60 -5.31
C MET A 341 -31.54 -7.55 -4.80
N SER A 342 -30.57 -7.96 -3.98
CA SER A 342 -29.41 -7.13 -3.65
C SER A 342 -28.56 -6.92 -4.89
N TYR A 343 -27.90 -5.78 -4.98
CA TYR A 343 -27.20 -5.38 -6.20
C TYR A 343 -25.81 -4.80 -5.90
N ASP A 344 -24.80 -5.25 -6.63
CA ASP A 344 -23.47 -4.63 -6.66
C ASP A 344 -23.40 -3.76 -7.91
N PHE A 345 -23.38 -2.43 -7.74
CA PHE A 345 -23.32 -1.50 -8.86
C PHE A 345 -22.01 -1.60 -9.64
N SER A 346 -21.02 -2.35 -9.15
CA SER A 346 -19.81 -2.68 -9.88
C SER A 346 -19.99 -3.85 -10.85
N LYS A 347 -21.16 -4.49 -10.89
CA LYS A 347 -21.44 -5.66 -11.71
C LYS A 347 -22.58 -5.40 -12.70
N ARG A 348 -22.60 -6.19 -13.78
CA ARG A 348 -23.72 -6.21 -14.72
C ARG A 348 -24.88 -6.96 -14.07
N SER A 349 -26.11 -6.68 -14.48
CA SER A 349 -27.31 -7.31 -13.91
C SER A 349 -27.33 -8.84 -14.07
N GLY A 350 -26.74 -9.38 -15.13
CA GLY A 350 -26.63 -10.82 -15.37
C GLY A 350 -25.47 -11.52 -14.64
N ASP A 351 -24.56 -10.77 -14.00
CA ASP A 351 -23.44 -11.36 -13.26
C ASP A 351 -23.90 -11.82 -11.86
N ILE A 352 -23.18 -12.78 -11.28
CA ILE A 352 -23.35 -13.16 -9.87
C ILE A 352 -23.04 -11.94 -8.98
N GLN A 353 -24.09 -11.36 -8.38
CA GLN A 353 -23.99 -10.11 -7.60
C GLN A 353 -23.12 -10.27 -6.35
N PHE A 354 -23.34 -11.33 -5.57
CA PHE A 354 -22.59 -11.62 -4.36
C PHE A 354 -22.30 -13.11 -4.25
N SER A 355 -21.09 -13.46 -3.82
CA SER A 355 -20.72 -14.84 -3.49
C SER A 355 -21.24 -15.25 -2.11
N ASN A 356 -21.33 -14.30 -1.18
CA ASN A 356 -21.72 -14.53 0.21
C ASN A 356 -22.77 -13.50 0.64
N TYR A 357 -23.78 -13.96 1.40
CA TYR A 357 -24.72 -13.09 2.10
C TYR A 357 -24.60 -13.36 3.60
N ASN A 358 -24.40 -12.29 4.36
CA ASN A 358 -24.26 -12.35 5.81
C ASN A 358 -25.55 -11.85 6.44
N TRP A 359 -26.38 -12.77 6.94
CA TRP A 359 -27.65 -12.43 7.58
C TRP A 359 -27.46 -12.14 9.07
N ILE A 360 -28.17 -11.14 9.55
CA ILE A 360 -28.21 -10.74 10.95
C ILE A 360 -29.67 -10.53 11.33
N CYS A 361 -30.09 -11.17 12.41
CA CYS A 361 -31.43 -11.04 12.96
C CYS A 361 -31.35 -10.42 14.36
N TYR A 362 -32.26 -9.49 14.67
CA TYR A 362 -32.48 -8.96 16.01
C TYR A 362 -33.94 -9.09 16.40
N SER A 363 -34.19 -9.70 17.56
CA SER A 363 -35.52 -9.79 18.17
C SER A 363 -35.75 -8.54 19.02
N PHE A 364 -36.86 -7.85 18.77
CA PHE A 364 -37.18 -6.58 19.45
C PHE A 364 -37.81 -6.81 20.82
N ASP A 365 -38.65 -7.83 20.93
CA ASP A 365 -39.49 -8.17 22.07
C ASP A 365 -38.90 -9.28 22.96
N ASP A 366 -38.02 -10.13 22.43
CA ASP A 366 -37.32 -11.17 23.20
C ASP A 366 -35.81 -11.13 22.97
N ASN A 367 -35.08 -10.54 23.93
CA ASN A 367 -33.61 -10.48 23.90
C ASN A 367 -32.92 -11.83 24.18
N ARG A 368 -33.66 -12.87 24.59
CA ARG A 368 -33.18 -14.24 24.80
C ARG A 368 -33.58 -15.18 23.67
N ASN A 369 -34.13 -14.66 22.57
CA ASN A 369 -34.55 -15.45 21.42
C ASN A 369 -33.35 -16.23 20.86
N ARG A 370 -33.39 -17.56 21.00
CA ARG A 370 -32.29 -18.45 20.60
C ARG A 370 -32.14 -18.59 19.08
N PHE A 371 -33.13 -18.16 18.30
CA PHE A 371 -33.18 -18.33 16.85
C PHE A 371 -32.72 -17.08 16.11
N CYS A 372 -33.02 -15.89 16.65
CA CYS A 372 -32.66 -14.62 16.05
C CYS A 372 -31.34 -14.09 16.63
N HIS A 373 -30.23 -14.37 15.94
CA HIS A 373 -28.89 -14.03 16.39
C HIS A 373 -28.02 -13.42 15.28
N ARG A 374 -26.81 -12.98 15.64
CA ARG A 374 -25.83 -12.44 14.68
C ARG A 374 -25.14 -13.57 13.92
N ASN A 375 -24.66 -13.26 12.72
CA ASN A 375 -23.86 -14.15 11.87
C ASN A 375 -24.56 -15.45 11.49
N ILE A 376 -25.79 -15.33 10.99
CA ILE A 376 -26.50 -16.48 10.47
C ILE A 376 -26.08 -16.65 9.00
N SER A 377 -24.93 -17.29 8.76
CA SER A 377 -24.40 -17.48 7.42
C SER A 377 -25.16 -18.59 6.68
N CYS A 378 -26.08 -18.20 5.80
CA CYS A 378 -26.79 -19.13 4.91
C CYS A 378 -27.03 -18.45 3.55
N GLY A 379 -26.35 -18.94 2.50
CA GLY A 379 -26.64 -18.73 1.07
C GLY A 379 -27.32 -17.43 0.61
N VAL A 380 -27.99 -17.47 -0.55
CA VAL A 380 -28.85 -16.34 -1.03
C VAL A 380 -30.16 -16.27 -0.24
N PHE A 381 -30.55 -17.42 0.32
CA PHE A 381 -31.78 -17.66 1.05
C PHE A 381 -31.45 -18.10 2.47
N TYR A 382 -32.24 -17.60 3.41
CA TYR A 382 -32.24 -18.09 4.78
C TYR A 382 -33.67 -18.36 5.23
N SER A 383 -33.86 -19.51 5.87
CA SER A 383 -35.10 -19.92 6.55
C SER A 383 -34.78 -20.25 8.00
N CYS A 384 -35.52 -19.66 8.95
CA CYS A 384 -35.52 -20.10 10.33
C CYS A 384 -36.92 -20.48 10.76
N GLN A 385 -37.10 -21.70 11.25
CA GLN A 385 -38.36 -22.17 11.80
C GLN A 385 -38.31 -22.04 13.32
N PHE A 386 -39.26 -21.32 13.91
CA PHE A 386 -39.43 -21.32 15.36
C PHE A 386 -40.05 -22.66 15.79
N PRO A 387 -39.51 -23.36 16.80
CA PRO A 387 -40.10 -24.61 17.25
C PRO A 387 -41.47 -24.36 17.88
N ASN A 388 -42.34 -25.38 17.76
CA ASN A 388 -43.55 -25.46 18.55
C ASN A 388 -43.18 -25.53 20.04
N ALA A 389 -43.98 -24.86 20.88
CA ALA A 389 -43.84 -24.89 22.34
C ALA A 389 -43.85 -26.32 22.88
#